data_AF-L1IUZ5-F1
#
_entry.id   AF-L1IUZ5-F1
#
_cell.length_a   1.000
_cell.length_b   1.000
_cell.length_c   1.000
_cell.angle_alpha   90.00
_cell.angle_beta   90.00
_cell.angle_gamma   90.00
#
_symmetry.space_group_name_H-M   'P 1'
#
loop_
_entity.id
_entity.type
_entity.pdbx_description
1 polymer ?
#
loop_
_entity_poly.entity_id
_entity_poly.type
_entity_poly.pdbx_seq_one_letter_code
_entity_poly.pdbx_strand_id
1 'polypeptide(L)'
;MLRFYVVQSIVLGIVVHELLAISRGVRKKTLRLSQISQDELLDSPFLTRTSLGLLRLAIGIFELGLIAHRCLMGPADNKFCNVVDEGKHCVPYGGIWLFATFTIWSWVGQGIYFFIIGLAPFVNLGRRSWLQQTLWVLYEIMFPMAILVTVVVWLVLVPYLNKAVEDGRSRNIETHQLMQRVLYSFSGLSFHCLNLVFMLLEFSLNKISIERAHRPFILLFGCAYVEFATVFHSLFGVW
;
A
#
# COMPACT_ATOMS: atom_id res chain seq x y z
N MET A 1 27.73 3.57 6.42
CA MET A 1 27.43 2.20 6.90
C MET A 1 27.07 2.13 8.39
N LEU A 2 27.86 2.61 9.35
CA LEU A 2 27.53 2.45 10.78
C LEU A 2 26.18 3.08 11.20
N ARG A 3 25.88 4.31 10.75
CA ARG A 3 24.58 4.98 11.01
C ARG A 3 23.39 4.23 10.40
N PHE A 4 23.65 3.45 9.36
CA PHE A 4 22.63 2.72 8.61
C PHE A 4 22.19 1.44 9.37
N TYR A 5 23.14 0.64 9.85
CA TYR A 5 22.84 -0.54 10.68
C TYR A 5 22.15 -0.19 12.01
N VAL A 6 22.43 1.00 12.56
CA VAL A 6 21.75 1.50 13.76
C VAL A 6 20.27 1.75 13.48
N VAL A 7 19.92 2.39 12.37
CA VAL A 7 18.52 2.62 11.98
C VAL A 7 17.80 1.28 11.76
N GLN A 8 18.43 0.36 11.02
CA GLN A 8 17.85 -0.96 10.75
C GLN A 8 17.63 -1.78 12.04
N SER A 9 18.57 -1.71 12.99
CA SER A 9 18.44 -2.40 14.29
C SER A 9 17.34 -1.80 15.17
N ILE A 10 17.15 -0.47 15.14
CA ILE A 10 16.05 0.22 15.84
C ILE A 10 14.71 -0.17 15.24
N VAL A 11 14.61 -0.15 13.91
CA VAL A 11 13.42 -0.54 13.14
C VAL A 11 13.03 -1.99 13.43
N LEU A 12 13.98 -2.92 13.34
CA LEU A 12 13.76 -4.34 13.67
C LEU A 12 13.35 -4.52 15.14
N GLY A 13 13.96 -3.77 16.06
CA GLY A 13 13.60 -3.77 17.48
C GLY A 13 12.15 -3.32 17.73
N ILE A 14 11.69 -2.28 17.03
CA ILE A 14 10.30 -1.81 17.06
C ILE A 14 9.37 -2.88 16.51
N VAL A 15 9.70 -3.48 15.35
CA VAL A 15 8.90 -4.56 14.74
C VAL A 15 8.74 -5.75 15.70
N VAL A 16 9.84 -6.23 16.28
CA VAL A 16 9.79 -7.35 17.23
C VAL A 16 8.98 -6.98 18.47
N HIS A 17 9.14 -5.76 19.00
CA HIS A 17 8.35 -5.28 20.14
C HIS A 17 6.84 -5.26 19.82
N GLU A 18 6.46 -4.75 18.66
CA GLU A 18 5.06 -4.66 18.22
C GLU A 18 4.46 -6.04 17.93
N LEU A 19 5.20 -6.94 17.28
CA LEU A 19 4.76 -8.33 17.07
C LEU A 19 4.55 -9.06 18.40
N LEU A 20 5.42 -8.85 19.38
CA LEU A 20 5.24 -9.36 20.73
C LEU A 20 4.04 -8.71 21.43
N ALA A 21 3.78 -7.42 21.21
CA ALA A 21 2.61 -6.73 21.75
C ALA A 21 1.30 -7.28 21.16
N ILE A 22 1.23 -7.46 19.84
CA ILE A 22 0.09 -8.12 19.14
C ILE A 22 -0.10 -9.53 19.70
N SER A 23 0.96 -10.34 19.73
CA SER A 23 0.93 -11.72 20.23
C SER A 23 0.43 -11.79 21.68
N ARG A 24 0.91 -10.89 22.54
CA ARG A 24 0.46 -10.77 23.93
C ARG A 24 -0.99 -10.30 24.03
N GLY A 25 -1.42 -9.35 23.20
CA GLY A 25 -2.80 -8.87 23.15
C GLY A 25 -3.78 -9.97 22.72
N VAL A 26 -3.41 -10.77 21.72
CA VAL A 26 -4.15 -11.96 21.28
C VAL A 26 -4.22 -12.99 22.42
N ARG A 27 -3.07 -13.31 23.05
CA ARG A 27 -3.00 -14.30 24.14
C ARG A 27 -3.78 -13.88 25.38
N LYS A 28 -3.79 -12.58 25.72
CA LYS A 28 -4.53 -12.02 26.86
C LYS A 28 -6.03 -11.85 26.60
N LYS A 29 -6.53 -12.19 25.40
CA LYS A 29 -7.92 -11.93 24.96
C LYS A 29 -8.33 -10.46 25.12
N THR A 30 -7.37 -9.53 25.16
CA THR A 30 -7.65 -8.08 25.11
C THR A 30 -7.94 -7.65 23.68
N LEU A 31 -7.28 -8.29 22.71
CA LEU A 31 -7.68 -8.31 21.32
C LEU A 31 -8.74 -9.41 21.14
N ARG A 32 -10.01 -9.10 21.42
CA ARG A 32 -11.10 -10.02 21.09
C ARG A 32 -11.42 -9.88 19.60
N LEU A 33 -10.57 -10.46 18.75
CA LEU A 33 -10.89 -10.70 17.34
C LEU A 33 -12.23 -11.43 17.17
N SER A 34 -12.68 -12.17 18.19
CA SER A 34 -13.98 -12.85 18.24
C SER A 34 -15.18 -11.92 18.51
N GLN A 35 -14.97 -10.63 18.83
CA GLN A 35 -16.02 -9.64 19.04
C GLN A 35 -16.23 -8.72 17.83
N ILE A 36 -15.35 -8.77 16.83
CA ILE A 36 -15.56 -8.09 15.56
C ILE A 36 -16.69 -8.85 14.85
N SER A 37 -17.90 -8.34 15.02
CA SER A 37 -19.08 -8.91 14.42
C SER A 37 -19.01 -8.68 12.91
N GLN A 38 -19.28 -9.71 12.11
CA GLN A 38 -19.39 -9.56 10.66
C GLN A 38 -20.35 -8.47 10.22
N ASP A 39 -21.36 -8.19 11.04
CA ASP A 39 -22.32 -7.13 10.78
C ASP A 39 -21.59 -5.78 10.69
N GLU A 40 -20.48 -5.56 11.41
CA GLU A 40 -19.70 -4.31 11.30
C GLU A 40 -19.01 -4.14 9.95
N LEU A 41 -18.62 -5.23 9.29
CA LEU A 41 -17.99 -5.22 7.95
C LEU A 41 -19.02 -5.19 6.82
N LEU A 42 -20.27 -5.56 7.07
CA LEU A 42 -21.30 -5.69 6.05
C LEU A 42 -22.38 -4.60 6.17
N ASP A 43 -22.51 -3.98 7.34
CA ASP A 43 -23.51 -2.95 7.60
C ASP A 43 -22.91 -1.57 7.40
N SER A 44 -23.57 -0.81 6.53
CA SER A 44 -23.36 0.62 6.39
C SER A 44 -24.63 1.33 6.86
N PRO A 45 -24.52 2.49 7.54
CA PRO A 45 -25.70 3.31 7.84
C PRO A 45 -26.31 3.94 6.57
N PHE A 46 -25.56 3.97 5.46
CA PHE A 46 -25.93 4.71 4.24
C PHE A 46 -26.33 3.78 3.10
N LEU A 47 -25.77 2.57 3.04
CA LEU A 47 -25.92 1.65 1.92
C LEU A 47 -26.49 0.32 2.38
N THR A 48 -27.33 -0.28 1.54
CA THR A 48 -27.75 -1.68 1.73
C THR A 48 -26.53 -2.60 1.60
N ARG A 49 -26.56 -3.77 2.25
CA ARG A 49 -25.50 -4.79 2.14
C ARG A 49 -25.14 -5.09 0.68
N THR A 50 -26.15 -5.20 -0.19
CA THR A 50 -25.97 -5.44 -1.62
C THR A 50 -25.29 -4.26 -2.31
N SER A 51 -25.74 -3.03 -2.08
CA SER A 51 -25.15 -1.82 -2.68
C SER A 51 -23.69 -1.64 -2.25
N LEU A 52 -23.38 -1.88 -0.97
CA LEU A 52 -22.02 -1.84 -0.45
C LEU A 52 -21.15 -2.94 -1.09
N GLY A 53 -21.68 -4.15 -1.22
CA GLY A 53 -21.00 -5.25 -1.92
C GLY A 53 -20.68 -4.93 -3.37
N LEU A 54 -21.64 -4.38 -4.12
CA LEU A 54 -21.44 -3.96 -5.51
C LEU A 54 -20.38 -2.86 -5.65
N LEU A 55 -20.40 -1.87 -4.75
CA LEU A 55 -19.39 -0.81 -4.73
C LEU A 55 -17.99 -1.39 -4.52
N ARG A 56 -17.83 -2.28 -3.54
CA ARG A 56 -16.57 -2.97 -3.27
C ARG A 56 -16.11 -3.83 -4.45
N LEU A 57 -17.02 -4.57 -5.09
CA LEU A 57 -16.70 -5.31 -6.31
C LEU A 57 -16.21 -4.40 -7.44
N ALA A 58 -16.87 -3.26 -7.65
CA ALA A 58 -16.47 -2.30 -8.67
C ALA A 58 -15.05 -1.77 -8.40
N ILE A 59 -14.74 -1.42 -7.14
CA ILE A 59 -13.39 -1.00 -6.73
C ILE A 59 -12.39 -2.14 -6.97
N GLY A 60 -12.65 -3.35 -6.46
CA GLY A 60 -11.73 -4.48 -6.58
C GLY A 60 -11.46 -4.87 -8.05
N ILE A 61 -12.49 -4.88 -8.89
CA ILE A 61 -12.36 -5.14 -10.34
C ILE A 61 -11.55 -4.03 -11.00
N PHE A 62 -11.80 -2.77 -10.65
CA PHE A 62 -11.05 -1.63 -11.18
C PHE A 62 -9.56 -1.73 -10.81
N GLU A 63 -9.24 -1.97 -9.54
CA GLU A 63 -7.86 -2.06 -9.07
C GLU A 63 -7.11 -3.23 -9.70
N LEU A 64 -7.69 -4.44 -9.66
CA LEU A 64 -7.07 -5.63 -10.25
C LEU A 64 -6.98 -5.53 -11.77
N GLY A 65 -8.02 -5.00 -12.42
CA GLY A 65 -8.05 -4.76 -13.86
C GLY A 65 -7.00 -3.76 -14.30
N LEU A 66 -6.79 -2.69 -13.54
CA LEU A 66 -5.75 -1.69 -13.80
C LEU A 66 -4.35 -2.30 -13.70
N ILE A 67 -4.09 -3.13 -12.69
CA ILE A 67 -2.81 -3.84 -12.54
C ILE A 67 -2.61 -4.86 -13.66
N ALA A 68 -3.61 -5.66 -13.97
CA ALA A 68 -3.56 -6.62 -15.07
C ALA A 68 -3.28 -5.92 -16.40
N HIS A 69 -4.00 -4.82 -16.68
CA HIS A 69 -3.76 -3.98 -17.86
C HIS A 69 -2.32 -3.49 -17.92
N ARG A 70 -1.75 -2.97 -16.82
CA ARG A 70 -0.35 -2.52 -16.80
C ARG A 70 0.64 -3.67 -17.02
N CYS A 71 0.36 -4.87 -16.51
CA CYS A 71 1.21 -6.04 -16.74
C CYS A 71 1.17 -6.48 -18.22
N LEU A 72 0.01 -6.38 -18.86
CA LEU A 72 -0.21 -6.79 -20.25
C LEU A 72 0.33 -5.80 -21.28
N MET A 73 0.32 -4.49 -20.97
CA MET A 73 0.83 -3.45 -21.89
C MET A 73 2.34 -3.52 -22.13
N GLY A 74 3.07 -4.38 -21.41
CA GLY A 74 4.46 -4.73 -21.69
C GLY A 74 5.45 -3.55 -21.70
N PRO A 75 6.74 -3.83 -21.97
CA PRO A 75 7.76 -2.80 -22.11
C PRO A 75 7.74 -2.10 -23.48
N ALA A 76 7.01 -2.62 -24.48
CA ALA A 76 7.08 -2.15 -25.87
C ALA A 76 6.53 -0.71 -26.06
N ASP A 77 5.53 -0.30 -25.29
CA ASP A 77 4.99 1.07 -25.30
C ASP A 77 5.54 1.95 -24.17
N ASN A 78 6.23 1.37 -23.19
CA ASN A 78 6.84 2.09 -22.09
C ASN A 78 8.24 2.58 -22.49
N LYS A 79 8.29 3.63 -23.33
CA LYS A 79 9.52 4.43 -23.59
C LYS A 79 10.10 5.09 -22.33
N PHE A 80 9.49 4.87 -21.18
CA PHE A 80 9.93 5.40 -19.91
C PHE A 80 11.03 4.50 -19.31
N CYS A 81 12.29 4.80 -19.63
CA CYS A 81 13.38 4.52 -18.69
C CYS A 81 13.09 5.29 -17.40
N ASN A 82 12.43 4.68 -16.42
CA ASN A 82 12.06 5.38 -15.20
C ASN A 82 13.22 5.50 -14.22
N VAL A 83 14.25 4.66 -14.34
CA VAL A 83 15.37 4.64 -13.41
C VAL A 83 16.68 4.38 -14.13
N VAL A 84 17.67 5.20 -13.80
CA VAL A 84 19.05 5.11 -14.26
C VAL A 84 19.88 4.64 -13.08
N ASP A 85 20.52 3.47 -13.18
CA ASP A 85 21.39 2.97 -12.12
C ASP A 85 22.67 3.84 -11.98
N GLU A 86 23.49 3.58 -10.95
CA GLU A 86 24.76 4.30 -10.76
C GLU A 86 25.73 4.18 -11.96
N GLY A 87 25.60 3.10 -12.75
CA GLY A 87 26.32 2.84 -14.00
C GLY A 87 25.72 3.51 -15.24
N LYS A 88 24.65 4.30 -15.09
CA LYS A 88 23.88 4.93 -16.16
C LYS A 88 23.08 3.98 -17.05
N HIS A 89 22.85 2.75 -16.62
CA HIS A 89 21.98 1.83 -17.33
C HIS A 89 20.51 2.15 -17.04
N CYS A 90 19.72 2.27 -18.11
CA CYS A 90 18.27 2.30 -18.01
C CYS A 90 17.75 0.96 -17.50
N VAL A 91 17.11 0.94 -16.34
CA VAL A 91 16.36 -0.24 -15.88
C VAL A 91 14.91 -0.07 -16.33
N PRO A 92 14.40 -0.90 -17.27
CA PRO A 92 13.01 -0.83 -17.70
C PRO A 92 12.09 -1.22 -16.55
N TYR A 93 11.29 -0.25 -16.08
CA TYR A 93 10.28 -0.45 -15.04
C TYR A 93 8.99 -1.07 -15.61
N GLY A 94 9.14 -2.24 -16.23
CA GLY A 94 8.05 -3.00 -16.84
C GLY A 94 8.03 -4.45 -16.37
N GLY A 95 6.89 -5.13 -16.56
CA GLY A 95 6.74 -6.54 -16.21
C GLY A 95 6.84 -6.78 -14.69
N ILE A 96 7.68 -7.74 -14.28
CA ILE A 96 7.81 -8.15 -12.87
C ILE A 96 8.33 -7.04 -11.95
N TRP A 97 9.10 -6.08 -12.49
CA TRP A 97 9.62 -4.94 -11.72
C TRP A 97 8.53 -3.97 -11.27
N LEU A 98 7.36 -3.99 -11.92
CA LEU A 98 6.18 -3.25 -11.46
C LEU A 98 5.81 -3.67 -10.03
N PHE A 99 5.88 -4.99 -9.77
CA PHE A 99 5.64 -5.57 -8.45
C PHE A 99 6.76 -5.33 -7.45
N ALA A 100 7.82 -4.57 -7.78
CA ALA A 100 8.77 -4.15 -6.78
C ALA A 100 8.22 -3.01 -5.91
N THR A 101 7.21 -2.27 -6.35
CA THR A 101 6.80 -1.05 -5.64
C THR A 101 5.70 -1.29 -4.62
N PHE A 102 5.81 -0.60 -3.47
CA PHE A 102 4.77 -0.60 -2.43
C PHE A 102 3.41 -0.10 -2.96
N THR A 103 3.42 0.85 -3.90
CA THR A 103 2.19 1.30 -4.57
C THR A 103 1.47 0.12 -5.22
N ILE A 104 2.18 -0.72 -5.97
CA ILE A 104 1.57 -1.86 -6.67
C ILE A 104 1.15 -2.95 -5.69
N TRP A 105 1.92 -3.21 -4.64
CA TRP A 105 1.47 -4.08 -3.54
C TRP A 105 0.18 -3.58 -2.91
N SER A 106 0.01 -2.26 -2.80
CA SER A 106 -1.19 -1.63 -2.23
C SER A 106 -2.38 -1.85 -3.15
N TRP A 107 -2.23 -1.57 -4.45
CA TRP A 107 -3.28 -1.80 -5.44
C TRP A 107 -3.71 -3.27 -5.50
N VAL A 108 -2.77 -4.21 -5.48
CA VAL A 108 -3.08 -5.65 -5.54
C VAL A 108 -3.77 -6.11 -4.26
N GLY A 109 -3.24 -5.75 -3.09
CA GLY A 109 -3.81 -6.16 -1.81
C GLY A 109 -5.19 -5.54 -1.55
N GLN A 110 -5.39 -4.27 -1.89
CA GLN A 110 -6.70 -3.61 -1.85
C GLN A 110 -7.65 -4.26 -2.84
N GLY A 111 -7.20 -4.54 -4.07
CA GLY A 111 -8.01 -5.15 -5.10
C GLY A 111 -8.53 -6.52 -4.67
N ILE A 112 -7.66 -7.35 -4.08
CA ILE A 112 -8.04 -8.65 -3.50
C ILE A 112 -9.02 -8.47 -2.34
N TYR A 113 -8.75 -7.54 -1.42
CA TYR A 113 -9.63 -7.24 -0.29
C TYR A 113 -11.04 -6.87 -0.77
N PHE A 114 -11.15 -5.84 -1.60
CA PHE A 114 -12.40 -5.29 -2.10
C PHE A 114 -13.17 -6.30 -2.96
N PHE A 115 -12.47 -7.09 -3.77
CA PHE A 115 -13.09 -8.15 -4.55
C PHE A 115 -13.73 -9.22 -3.65
N ILE A 116 -12.99 -9.76 -2.70
CA ILE A 116 -13.49 -10.84 -1.84
C ILE A 116 -14.61 -10.34 -0.90
N ILE A 117 -14.42 -9.18 -0.24
CA ILE A 117 -15.45 -8.64 0.66
C ILE A 117 -16.69 -8.15 -0.10
N GLY A 118 -16.52 -7.67 -1.34
CA GLY A 118 -17.62 -7.31 -2.22
C GLY A 118 -18.46 -8.51 -2.67
N LEU A 119 -17.86 -9.70 -2.75
CA LEU A 119 -18.56 -10.95 -3.05
C LEU A 119 -19.43 -11.44 -1.88
N ALA A 120 -19.16 -11.02 -0.64
CA ALA A 120 -19.78 -11.56 0.57
C ALA A 120 -21.33 -11.52 0.64
N PRO A 121 -22.04 -10.54 0.03
CA PRO A 121 -23.50 -10.58 -0.02
C PRO A 121 -24.06 -11.63 -1.00
N PHE A 122 -23.28 -12.06 -1.99
CA PHE A 122 -23.72 -12.96 -3.07
C PHE A 122 -23.32 -14.40 -2.84
N VAL A 123 -22.16 -14.60 -2.24
CA VAL A 123 -21.66 -15.90 -1.82
C VAL A 123 -21.66 -15.92 -0.31
N ASN A 124 -22.13 -17.01 0.30
CA ASN A 124 -22.29 -17.15 1.75
C ASN A 124 -20.92 -17.26 2.50
N LEU A 125 -20.05 -16.26 2.32
CA LEU A 125 -18.71 -16.15 2.91
C LEU A 125 -18.80 -15.91 4.42
N GLY A 126 -19.94 -15.43 4.90
CA GLY A 126 -20.17 -15.15 6.32
C GLY A 126 -20.13 -16.35 7.26
N ARG A 127 -20.15 -17.57 6.72
CA ARG A 127 -20.01 -18.78 7.56
C ARG A 127 -18.56 -19.17 7.83
N ARG A 128 -17.57 -18.54 7.19
CA ARG A 128 -16.15 -18.92 7.30
C ARG A 128 -15.37 -17.92 8.16
N SER A 129 -15.23 -18.24 9.45
CA SER A 129 -14.53 -17.40 10.44
C SER A 129 -13.07 -17.06 10.07
N TRP A 130 -12.34 -17.97 9.44
CA TRP A 130 -10.94 -17.74 9.04
C TRP A 130 -10.82 -16.70 7.91
N LEU A 131 -11.76 -16.69 6.96
CA LEU A 131 -11.75 -15.76 5.84
C LEU A 131 -12.01 -14.34 6.33
N GLN A 132 -12.91 -14.19 7.29
CA GLN A 132 -13.22 -12.91 7.94
C GLN A 132 -12.00 -12.34 8.65
N GLN A 133 -11.32 -13.16 9.45
CA GLN A 133 -10.08 -12.76 10.11
C GLN A 133 -9.00 -12.36 9.10
N THR A 134 -8.90 -13.09 7.99
CA THR A 134 -7.96 -12.78 6.91
C THR A 134 -8.28 -11.43 6.25
N LEU A 135 -9.54 -11.17 5.94
CA LEU A 135 -9.98 -9.90 5.34
C LEU A 135 -9.77 -8.73 6.30
N TRP A 136 -10.03 -8.93 7.58
CA TRP A 136 -9.76 -7.93 8.60
C TRP A 136 -8.27 -7.60 8.68
N VAL A 137 -7.41 -8.62 8.79
CA VAL A 137 -5.96 -8.43 8.79
C VAL A 137 -5.50 -7.75 7.50
N LEU A 138 -6.07 -8.12 6.35
CA LEU A 138 -5.75 -7.49 5.07
C LEU A 138 -6.16 -6.01 5.05
N TYR A 139 -7.31 -5.66 5.61
CA TYR A 139 -7.72 -4.26 5.80
C TYR A 139 -6.73 -3.49 6.69
N GLU A 140 -6.38 -4.04 7.85
CA GLU A 140 -5.41 -3.47 8.81
C GLU A 140 -4.02 -3.24 8.20
N ILE A 141 -3.67 -4.04 7.20
CA ILE A 141 -2.42 -3.94 6.47
C ILE A 141 -2.54 -2.88 5.35
N MET A 142 -3.60 -2.95 4.56
CA MET A 142 -3.76 -2.10 3.37
C MET A 142 -4.07 -0.64 3.71
N PHE A 143 -4.77 -0.38 4.81
CA PHE A 143 -5.10 0.97 5.25
C PHE A 143 -3.85 1.82 5.58
N PRO A 144 -2.96 1.40 6.50
CA PRO A 144 -1.71 2.12 6.76
C PRO A 144 -0.78 2.12 5.55
N MET A 145 -0.79 1.08 4.71
CA MET A 145 0.04 1.05 3.51
C MET A 145 -0.42 2.11 2.49
N ALA A 146 -1.73 2.32 2.34
CA ALA A 146 -2.27 3.40 1.50
C ALA A 146 -1.80 4.78 2.00
N ILE A 147 -1.92 5.03 3.30
CA ILE A 147 -1.45 6.28 3.93
C ILE A 147 0.05 6.46 3.71
N LEU A 148 0.84 5.40 3.94
CA LEU A 148 2.29 5.43 3.79
C LEU A 148 2.69 5.78 2.35
N VAL A 149 2.11 5.11 1.36
CA VAL A 149 2.37 5.38 -0.07
C VAL A 149 2.03 6.83 -0.40
N THR A 150 0.85 7.33 0.01
CA THR A 150 0.45 8.72 -0.27
C THR A 150 1.39 9.72 0.41
N VAL A 151 1.69 9.53 1.70
CA VAL A 151 2.53 10.44 2.49
C VAL A 151 3.97 10.45 1.96
N VAL A 152 4.56 9.28 1.74
CA VAL A 152 5.94 9.20 1.26
C VAL A 152 6.05 9.83 -0.12
N VAL A 153 5.12 9.56 -1.04
CA VAL A 153 5.21 10.12 -2.39
C VAL A 153 5.03 11.64 -2.38
N TRP A 154 4.00 12.15 -1.71
CA TRP A 154 3.64 13.57 -1.81
C TRP A 154 4.37 14.48 -0.83
N LEU A 155 4.73 13.98 0.37
CA LEU A 155 5.35 14.79 1.41
C LEU A 155 6.86 14.56 1.54
N VAL A 156 7.39 13.48 0.97
CA VAL A 156 8.84 13.17 1.03
C VAL A 156 9.45 13.20 -0.36
N LEU A 157 9.00 12.32 -1.26
CA LEU A 157 9.62 12.11 -2.57
C LEU A 157 9.46 13.34 -3.47
N VAL A 158 8.24 13.84 -3.66
CA VAL A 158 7.98 15.00 -4.53
C VAL A 158 8.78 16.25 -4.07
N PRO A 159 8.74 16.67 -2.78
CA PRO A 159 9.55 17.80 -2.32
C PRO A 159 11.06 17.57 -2.48
N TYR A 160 11.54 16.35 -2.21
CA TYR A 160 12.95 16.00 -2.38
C TYR A 160 13.40 16.18 -3.84
N LEU A 161 12.60 15.71 -4.81
CA LEU A 161 12.91 15.83 -6.23
C LEU A 161 12.92 17.29 -6.69
N ASN A 162 11.96 18.08 -6.24
CA ASN A 162 11.90 19.51 -6.57
C ASN A 162 13.14 20.23 -6.07
N LYS A 163 13.53 20.00 -4.81
CA LYS A 163 14.72 20.59 -4.22
C LYS A 163 16.02 20.15 -4.90
N ALA A 164 16.11 18.89 -5.32
CA ALA A 164 17.29 18.38 -6.03
C ALA A 164 17.48 19.06 -7.40
N VAL A 165 16.39 19.42 -8.08
CA VAL A 165 16.41 20.20 -9.32
C VAL A 165 16.79 21.67 -9.05
N GLU A 166 16.17 22.30 -8.06
CA GLU A 166 16.45 23.70 -7.66
C GLU A 166 17.92 23.91 -7.28
N ASP A 167 18.50 22.98 -6.53
CA ASP A 167 19.90 23.07 -6.07
C ASP A 167 20.92 22.69 -7.17
N GLY A 168 20.49 22.32 -8.38
CA GLY A 168 21.38 21.81 -9.43
C GLY A 168 22.08 20.49 -9.07
N ARG A 169 21.58 19.76 -8.06
CA ARG A 169 22.15 18.48 -7.59
C ARG A 169 21.75 17.28 -8.45
N SER A 170 20.81 17.48 -9.36
CA SER A 170 20.39 16.46 -10.31
C SER A 170 21.49 16.19 -11.33
N ARG A 171 22.15 15.02 -11.21
CA ARG A 171 23.12 14.54 -12.22
C ARG A 171 22.48 14.25 -13.58
N ASN A 172 21.16 14.10 -13.62
CA ASN A 172 20.38 13.85 -14.83
C ASN A 172 19.07 14.64 -14.77
N ILE A 173 19.12 15.88 -15.27
CA ILE A 173 17.99 16.82 -15.28
C ILE A 173 16.81 16.22 -16.07
N GLU A 174 17.07 15.52 -17.18
CA GLU A 174 16.02 14.92 -18.00
C GLU A 174 15.24 13.85 -17.24
N THR A 175 15.93 12.95 -16.52
CA THR A 175 15.27 11.93 -15.69
C THR A 175 14.43 12.54 -14.57
N HIS A 176 14.92 13.60 -13.91
CA HIS A 176 14.15 14.27 -12.86
C HIS A 176 12.89 14.95 -13.41
N GLN A 177 13.00 15.65 -14.54
CA GLN A 177 11.86 16.28 -15.20
C GLN A 177 10.84 15.24 -15.67
N LEU A 178 11.30 14.10 -16.18
CA LEU A 178 10.42 12.99 -16.54
C LEU A 178 9.67 12.45 -15.32
N MET A 179 10.38 12.21 -14.21
CA MET A 179 9.76 11.71 -12.99
C MET A 179 8.77 12.70 -12.39
N GLN A 180 9.08 14.00 -12.40
CA GLN A 180 8.12 15.05 -12.05
C GLN A 180 6.88 14.99 -12.96
N ARG A 181 7.05 14.91 -14.28
CA ARG A 181 5.91 14.79 -15.21
C ARG A 181 5.06 13.57 -14.91
N VAL A 182 5.66 12.43 -14.57
CA VAL A 182 4.92 11.21 -14.20
C VAL A 182 4.17 11.40 -12.89
N LEU A 183 4.83 11.91 -11.84
CA LEU A 183 4.21 12.11 -10.52
C LEU A 183 3.08 13.14 -10.54
N TYR A 184 3.28 14.26 -11.25
CA TYR A 184 2.28 15.31 -11.42
C TYR A 184 1.25 15.03 -12.52
N SER A 185 1.43 13.96 -13.31
CA SER A 185 0.40 13.56 -14.25
C SER A 185 -0.88 13.15 -13.50
N PHE A 186 -2.03 13.31 -14.17
CA PHE A 186 -3.29 12.81 -13.61
C PHE A 186 -3.21 11.34 -13.22
N SER A 187 -2.55 10.51 -14.04
CA SER A 187 -2.30 9.11 -13.73
C SER A 187 -1.48 8.95 -12.45
N GLY A 188 -0.35 9.65 -12.32
CA GLY A 188 0.49 9.63 -11.12
C GLY A 188 -0.29 10.02 -9.87
N LEU A 189 -1.05 11.11 -9.93
CA LEU A 189 -1.92 11.55 -8.85
C LEU A 189 -2.96 10.49 -8.48
N SER A 190 -3.68 9.96 -9.47
CA SER A 190 -4.67 8.92 -9.26
C SER A 190 -4.06 7.65 -8.64
N PHE A 191 -2.90 7.19 -9.11
CA PHE A 191 -2.26 5.97 -8.60
C PHE A 191 -1.86 6.04 -7.12
N HIS A 192 -1.52 7.24 -6.62
CA HIS A 192 -1.06 7.41 -5.25
C HIS A 192 -2.15 7.92 -4.30
N CYS A 193 -3.17 8.59 -4.82
CA CYS A 193 -4.27 9.13 -4.00
C CYS A 193 -5.52 8.23 -3.99
N LEU A 194 -5.84 7.53 -5.09
CA LEU A 194 -7.06 6.70 -5.14
C LEU A 194 -7.01 5.53 -4.15
N ASN A 195 -5.84 4.90 -3.95
CA ASN A 195 -5.66 3.89 -2.90
C ASN A 195 -6.10 4.40 -1.52
N LEU A 196 -5.72 5.63 -1.18
CA LEU A 196 -6.11 6.23 0.10
C LEU A 196 -7.60 6.58 0.10
N VAL A 197 -8.13 7.12 -1.00
CA VAL A 197 -9.56 7.45 -1.12
C VAL A 197 -10.44 6.20 -0.94
N PHE A 198 -10.10 5.06 -1.56
CA PHE A 198 -10.86 3.82 -1.42
C PHE A 198 -10.82 3.29 0.00
N MET A 199 -9.66 3.31 0.65
CA MET A 199 -9.52 2.87 2.04
C MET A 199 -10.22 3.81 3.04
N LEU A 200 -10.23 5.12 2.78
CA LEU A 200 -10.99 6.11 3.58
C LEU A 200 -12.50 5.96 3.37
N LEU A 201 -12.92 5.64 2.14
CA LEU A 201 -14.32 5.35 1.83
C LEU A 201 -14.79 4.11 2.59
N GLU A 202 -14.01 3.03 2.55
CA GLU A 202 -14.29 1.80 3.30
C GLU A 202 -14.33 2.07 4.81
N PHE A 203 -13.35 2.80 5.35
CA PHE A 203 -13.33 3.22 6.76
C PHE A 203 -14.61 3.97 7.15
N SER A 204 -15.02 4.94 6.32
CA SER A 204 -16.19 5.79 6.56
C SER A 204 -17.51 5.02 6.45
N LEU A 205 -17.63 4.11 5.48
CA LEU A 205 -18.85 3.34 5.23
C LEU A 205 -19.10 2.27 6.29
N ASN A 206 -18.05 1.69 6.88
CA ASN A 206 -18.12 0.61 7.89
C ASN A 206 -18.00 1.11 9.34
N LYS A 207 -17.81 2.41 9.55
CA LYS A 207 -17.63 3.02 10.89
C LYS A 207 -16.56 2.31 11.74
N ILE A 208 -15.46 1.90 11.11
CA ILE A 208 -14.41 1.17 11.79
C ILE A 208 -13.83 2.06 12.90
N SER A 209 -13.90 1.59 14.14
CA SER A 209 -13.37 2.36 15.27
C SER A 209 -11.85 2.21 15.33
N ILE A 210 -11.11 3.31 15.45
CA ILE A 210 -9.65 3.24 15.61
C ILE A 210 -9.33 2.89 17.06
N GLU A 211 -9.11 1.60 17.32
CA GLU A 211 -8.58 1.11 18.58
C GLU A 211 -7.05 1.21 18.67
N ARG A 212 -6.52 1.11 19.90
CA ARG A 212 -5.07 1.06 20.13
C ARG A 212 -4.40 -0.15 19.48
N ALA A 213 -5.18 -1.18 19.19
CA ALA A 213 -4.73 -2.42 18.58
C ALA A 213 -4.27 -2.30 17.11
N HIS A 214 -4.65 -1.21 16.41
CA HIS A 214 -4.24 -0.97 15.02
C HIS A 214 -2.84 -0.35 14.91
N ARG A 215 -2.37 0.32 15.98
CA ARG A 215 -1.08 1.04 16.00
C ARG A 215 0.13 0.17 15.61
N PRO A 216 0.23 -1.09 16.06
CA PRO A 216 1.30 -1.99 15.64
C PRO A 216 1.41 -2.16 14.12
N PHE A 217 0.30 -2.20 13.39
CA PHE A 217 0.31 -2.37 11.93
C PHE A 217 0.91 -1.15 11.22
N ILE A 218 0.60 0.06 11.69
CA ILE A 218 1.20 1.29 11.16
C ILE A 218 2.73 1.25 11.30
N LEU A 219 3.22 0.91 12.49
CA LEU A 219 4.66 0.83 12.77
C LEU A 219 5.32 -0.28 11.96
N LEU A 220 4.71 -1.47 11.93
CA LEU A 220 5.21 -2.62 11.20
C LEU A 220 5.41 -2.31 9.72
N PHE A 221 4.43 -1.68 9.07
CA PHE A 221 4.52 -1.36 7.64
C PHE A 221 5.46 -0.20 7.34
N GLY A 222 5.55 0.80 8.23
CA GLY A 222 6.58 1.83 8.13
C GLY A 222 7.98 1.23 8.19
N CYS A 223 8.19 0.27 9.10
CA CYS A 223 9.45 -0.46 9.24
C CYS A 223 9.74 -1.33 8.00
N ALA A 224 8.77 -2.12 7.55
CA ALA A 224 8.89 -2.95 6.36
C ALA A 224 9.22 -2.13 5.11
N TYR A 225 8.66 -0.93 4.97
CA TYR A 225 8.99 -0.01 3.90
C TYR A 225 10.44 0.46 3.95
N VAL A 226 10.94 0.86 5.12
CA VAL A 226 12.33 1.30 5.29
C VAL A 226 13.31 0.17 4.98
N GLU A 227 13.02 -1.04 5.47
CA GLU A 227 13.83 -2.23 5.16
C GLU A 227 13.79 -2.57 3.68
N PHE A 228 12.61 -2.58 3.07
CA PHE A 228 12.47 -2.79 1.64
C PHE A 228 13.25 -1.77 0.83
N ALA A 229 13.05 -0.47 1.09
CA ALA A 229 13.71 0.61 0.34
C ALA A 229 15.24 0.51 0.47
N THR A 230 15.73 0.16 1.65
CA THR A 230 17.15 -0.13 1.86
C THR A 230 17.61 -1.28 0.98
N VAL A 231 16.96 -2.45 1.12
CA VAL A 231 17.41 -3.67 0.47
C VAL A 231 17.37 -3.47 -1.04
N PHE A 232 16.30 -2.88 -1.54
CA PHE A 232 16.15 -2.51 -2.94
C PHE A 232 17.28 -1.60 -3.41
N HIS A 233 17.60 -0.54 -2.68
CA HIS A 233 18.73 0.32 -2.99
C HIS A 233 20.06 -0.43 -2.98
N SER A 234 20.30 -1.29 -1.99
CA SER A 234 21.57 -2.03 -1.89
C SER A 234 21.77 -3.02 -3.04
N LEU A 235 20.69 -3.59 -3.57
CA LEU A 235 20.73 -4.58 -4.64
C LEU A 235 20.77 -3.93 -6.03
N PHE A 236 20.07 -2.81 -6.20
CA PHE A 236 19.82 -2.23 -7.52
C PHE A 236 20.42 -0.83 -7.72
N GLY A 237 20.90 -0.17 -6.65
CA GLY A 237 21.38 1.21 -6.71
C GLY A 237 20.26 2.24 -6.91
N VAL A 238 19.02 1.87 -6.58
CA VAL A 238 17.80 2.65 -6.84
C VAL A 238 17.07 2.95 -5.53
N TRP A 239 16.73 4.22 -5.30
CA TRP A 239 15.86 4.65 -4.20
C TRP A 239 14.39 4.73 -4.63
#